data_AF-A0A850R5K7-F1
#
_entry.id   AF-A0A850R5K7-F1
#
_cell.length_a   1.000
_cell.length_b   1.000
_cell.length_c   1.000
_cell.angle_alpha   90.00
_cell.angle_beta   90.00
_cell.angle_gamma   90.00
#
_symmetry.space_group_name_H-M   'P 1'
#
loop_
_entity.id
_entity.type
_entity.pdbx_description
1 polymer ?
#
loop_
_entity_poly.entity_id
_entity_poly.type
_entity_poly.pdbx_seq_one_letter_code
_entity_poly.pdbx_strand_id
1 'polypeptide(L)'
;MTPMVLPKTLAMFNSINLTGGMYFDLGDLVLRDKYSKNSSLSKYISPRITFNSETLVIAGKKVLLRSIDVLEELSKRQDNVSKILYLRETVDFNSKIYIREFSVDLNFKNKFEKPIFVDLGSLMSLDVMISYIKNVDWFIVEEVYPKLIKNSNLMEYIVES
;
A
#
# COMPACT_ATOMS: atom_id res chain seq x y z
N MET A 1 -12.50 -11.08 14.79
CA MET A 1 -12.44 -12.27 13.90
C MET A 1 -12.48 -11.78 12.46
N THR A 2 -11.53 -12.18 11.61
CA THR A 2 -11.59 -11.84 10.16
C THR A 2 -12.77 -12.56 9.51
N PRO A 3 -13.72 -11.84 8.88
CA PRO A 3 -14.94 -12.44 8.29
C PRO A 3 -14.65 -13.50 7.22
N MET A 4 -13.45 -13.47 6.62
CA MET A 4 -13.00 -14.38 5.56
C MET A 4 -12.89 -15.86 5.96
N VAL A 5 -12.96 -16.21 7.26
CA VAL A 5 -12.83 -17.61 7.74
C VAL A 5 -14.19 -18.22 8.09
N LEU A 6 -15.28 -17.48 7.86
CA LEU A 6 -16.62 -17.97 8.18
C LEU A 6 -17.14 -18.90 7.08
N PRO A 7 -17.81 -20.01 7.44
CA PRO A 7 -18.62 -20.77 6.49
C PRO A 7 -19.58 -19.83 5.75
N LYS A 8 -19.81 -20.05 4.45
CA LYS A 8 -20.55 -19.12 3.57
C LYS A 8 -21.87 -18.60 4.18
N THR A 9 -22.62 -19.46 4.86
CA THR A 9 -23.87 -19.11 5.54
C THR A 9 -23.66 -18.15 6.72
N LEU A 10 -22.62 -18.37 7.53
CA LEU A 10 -22.27 -17.52 8.66
C LEU A 10 -21.65 -16.19 8.19
N ALA A 11 -20.89 -16.21 7.10
CA ALA A 11 -20.42 -15.00 6.43
C ALA A 11 -21.59 -14.16 5.90
N MET A 12 -22.59 -14.82 5.30
CA MET A 12 -23.83 -14.18 4.82
C MET A 12 -24.62 -13.55 5.98
N PHE A 13 -24.89 -14.29 7.06
CA PHE A 13 -25.57 -13.72 8.22
C PHE A 13 -24.78 -12.58 8.86
N ASN A 14 -23.45 -12.68 8.94
CA ASN A 14 -22.64 -11.56 9.39
C ASN A 14 -22.70 -10.37 8.44
N SER A 15 -22.72 -10.56 7.12
CA SER A 15 -22.86 -9.44 6.18
C SER A 15 -24.25 -8.77 6.21
N ILE A 16 -25.30 -9.51 6.60
CA ILE A 16 -26.67 -9.00 6.71
C ILE A 16 -26.89 -8.32 8.06
N ASN A 17 -26.36 -8.90 9.15
CA ASN A 17 -26.55 -8.39 10.51
C ASN A 17 -25.51 -7.33 10.92
N LEU A 18 -24.30 -7.36 10.37
CA LEU A 18 -23.33 -6.29 10.58
C LEU A 18 -23.69 -5.13 9.67
N THR A 19 -24.23 -4.08 10.27
CA THR A 19 -23.97 -2.68 9.87
C THR A 19 -22.49 -2.30 10.00
N GLY A 20 -21.62 -3.23 10.40
CA GLY A 20 -20.18 -3.11 10.34
C GLY A 20 -19.72 -3.07 8.89
N GLY A 21 -19.56 -1.85 8.36
CA GLY A 21 -19.00 -1.62 7.05
C GLY A 21 -17.72 -2.43 6.87
N MET A 22 -17.58 -3.09 5.72
CA MET A 22 -16.26 -3.62 5.35
C MET A 22 -15.27 -2.45 5.39
N TYR A 23 -14.12 -2.66 6.02
CA TYR A 23 -13.08 -1.64 6.03
C TYR A 23 -12.58 -1.47 4.60
N PHE A 24 -12.98 -0.38 3.96
CA PHE A 24 -12.50 -0.02 2.63
C PHE A 24 -11.53 1.14 2.78
N ASP A 25 -10.34 0.93 2.26
CA ASP A 25 -9.39 2.02 2.16
C ASP A 25 -9.77 2.90 0.96
N LEU A 26 -10.20 4.15 1.21
CA LEU A 26 -10.58 5.09 0.16
C LEU A 26 -9.44 5.34 -0.83
N GLY A 27 -8.19 5.29 -0.36
CA GLY A 27 -7.03 5.47 -1.21
C GLY A 27 -6.94 4.38 -2.29
N ASP A 28 -7.30 3.14 -1.94
CA ASP A 28 -7.31 1.99 -2.86
C ASP A 28 -8.42 2.11 -3.90
N LEU A 29 -9.59 2.62 -3.50
CA LEU A 29 -10.71 2.86 -4.43
C LEU A 29 -10.35 3.89 -5.49
N VAL A 30 -9.67 4.97 -5.09
CA VAL A 30 -9.16 5.98 -6.03
C VAL A 30 -8.17 5.36 -7.02
N LEU A 31 -7.27 4.48 -6.56
CA LEU A 31 -6.32 3.81 -7.46
C LEU A 31 -7.03 2.90 -8.47
N ARG A 32 -8.04 2.13 -8.04
CA ARG A 32 -8.85 1.29 -8.94
C ARG A 32 -9.62 2.11 -9.96
N ASP A 33 -10.22 3.22 -9.55
CA ASP A 33 -10.94 4.13 -10.45
C ASP A 33 -9.99 4.77 -11.49
N LYS A 34 -8.78 5.16 -11.09
CA LYS A 34 -7.79 5.68 -12.04
C LYS A 34 -7.28 4.62 -13.01
N TYR A 35 -7.05 3.39 -12.53
CA TYR A 35 -6.66 2.27 -13.38
C TYR A 35 -7.76 1.90 -14.39
N SER A 36 -9.03 1.84 -13.94
CA SER A 36 -10.15 1.51 -14.83
C SER A 36 -10.39 2.56 -15.92
N LYS A 37 -10.11 3.84 -15.63
CA LYS A 37 -10.17 4.94 -16.60
C LYS A 37 -9.04 4.91 -17.63
N ASN A 38 -7.84 4.49 -17.23
CA ASN A 38 -6.70 4.38 -18.12
C ASN A 38 -5.71 3.33 -17.61
N SER A 39 -5.81 2.10 -18.11
CA SER A 39 -4.97 0.96 -17.68
C SER A 39 -3.54 0.99 -18.25
N SER A 40 -3.23 1.95 -19.12
CA SER A 40 -1.93 2.03 -19.82
C SER A 40 -0.91 2.93 -19.10
N LEU A 41 -1.26 3.52 -17.95
CA LEU A 41 -0.33 4.34 -17.20
C LEU A 41 0.65 3.44 -16.43
N SER A 42 1.93 3.85 -16.40
CA SER A 42 2.97 3.17 -15.63
C SER A 42 2.87 3.41 -14.11
N LYS A 43 2.07 4.40 -13.71
CA LYS A 43 1.95 4.87 -12.33
C LYS A 43 0.58 5.48 -12.05
N TYR A 44 -0.01 5.11 -10.92
CA TYR A 44 -1.23 5.75 -10.41
C TYR A 44 -0.99 6.32 -9.03
N ILE A 45 -1.54 7.48 -8.76
CA ILE A 45 -1.35 8.18 -7.49
C ILE A 45 -2.71 8.40 -6.84
N SER A 46 -2.85 8.04 -5.57
CA SER A 46 -3.93 8.51 -4.72
C SER A 46 -3.38 9.55 -3.76
N PRO A 47 -3.93 10.78 -3.75
CA PRO A 47 -3.49 11.79 -2.79
C PRO A 47 -3.87 11.36 -1.37
N ARG A 48 -3.24 11.97 -0.36
CA ARG A 48 -3.69 11.83 1.03
C ARG A 48 -5.14 12.32 1.13
N ILE A 49 -6.00 11.54 1.78
CA ILE A 49 -7.41 11.87 2.00
C ILE A 49 -7.56 12.22 3.48
N THR A 50 -8.01 13.44 3.75
CA THR A 50 -8.18 13.96 5.11
C THR A 50 -9.57 14.53 5.31
N PHE A 51 -10.07 14.46 6.54
CA PHE A 51 -11.25 15.19 6.98
C PHE A 51 -10.83 16.38 7.85
N ASN A 52 -11.53 17.53 7.72
CA ASN A 52 -11.27 18.77 8.46
C ASN A 52 -9.79 19.17 8.50
N SER A 53 -9.23 19.52 7.35
CA SER A 53 -7.90 20.15 7.19
C SER A 53 -6.79 19.49 8.02
N GLU A 54 -6.59 18.19 7.80
CA GLU A 54 -5.51 17.33 8.36
C GLU A 54 -5.68 16.83 9.81
N THR A 55 -6.79 17.15 10.49
CA THR A 55 -7.02 16.62 11.86
C THR A 55 -7.26 15.11 11.87
N LEU A 56 -7.91 14.58 10.83
CA LEU A 56 -8.14 13.14 10.65
C LEU A 56 -7.66 12.70 9.26
N VAL A 57 -6.65 11.84 9.24
CA VAL A 57 -6.21 11.18 8.00
C VAL A 57 -7.08 9.94 7.78
N ILE A 58 -7.87 9.94 6.71
CA ILE A 58 -8.72 8.81 6.33
C ILE A 58 -7.93 7.79 5.52
N ALA A 59 -7.05 8.25 4.62
CA ALA A 59 -6.15 7.41 3.85
C ALA A 59 -4.83 8.14 3.55
N GLY A 60 -3.71 7.43 3.66
CA GLY A 60 -2.40 7.94 3.29
C GLY A 60 -2.27 8.16 1.77
N LYS A 61 -1.33 9.04 1.37
CA LYS A 61 -0.91 9.15 -0.04
C LYS A 61 -0.32 7.81 -0.47
N LYS A 62 -0.74 7.36 -1.66
CA LYS A 62 -0.35 6.07 -2.24
C LYS A 62 0.08 6.20 -3.67
N VAL A 63 1.02 5.36 -4.07
CA VAL A 63 1.45 5.19 -5.45
C VAL A 63 1.35 3.72 -5.81
N LEU A 64 0.56 3.41 -6.83
CA LEU A 64 0.46 2.07 -7.41
C LEU A 64 1.42 1.97 -8.58
N LEU A 65 2.22 0.92 -8.57
CA LEU A 65 3.25 0.64 -9.57
C LEU A 65 3.15 -0.82 -10.01
N ARG A 66 3.54 -1.07 -11.25
CA ARG A 66 3.72 -2.42 -11.76
C ARG A 66 5.12 -2.91 -11.42
N SER A 67 5.22 -4.11 -10.85
CA SER A 67 6.50 -4.66 -10.41
C SER A 67 7.49 -4.83 -11.54
N ILE A 68 7.04 -5.29 -12.71
CA ILE A 68 7.92 -5.55 -13.85
C ILE A 68 8.61 -4.26 -14.33
N ASP A 69 7.86 -3.16 -14.48
CA ASP A 69 8.39 -1.88 -14.93
C ASP A 69 9.45 -1.34 -13.95
N VAL A 70 9.18 -1.46 -12.65
CA VAL A 70 10.12 -1.03 -11.59
C VAL A 70 11.37 -1.92 -11.57
N LEU A 71 11.21 -3.23 -11.70
CA LEU A 71 12.33 -4.18 -11.71
C LEU A 71 13.23 -3.99 -12.93
N GLU A 72 12.66 -3.72 -14.11
CA GLU A 72 13.40 -3.41 -15.32
C GLU A 72 14.25 -2.15 -15.13
N GLU A 73 13.68 -1.07 -14.59
CA GLU A 73 14.43 0.16 -14.31
C GLU A 73 15.52 -0.03 -13.23
N LEU A 74 15.26 -0.85 -12.21
CA LEU A 74 16.26 -1.17 -11.20
C LEU A 74 17.42 -2.00 -11.77
N SER A 75 17.15 -2.86 -12.76
CA SER A 75 18.17 -3.71 -13.40
C SER A 75 19.17 -2.91 -14.24
N LYS A 76 18.74 -1.76 -14.79
CA LYS A 76 19.58 -0.83 -15.55
C LYS A 76 20.58 -0.06 -14.67
N ARG A 77 20.44 -0.15 -13.34
CA ARG A 77 21.21 0.65 -12.37
C ARG A 77 22.25 -0.23 -11.68
N GLN A 78 23.52 0.18 -11.81
CA GLN A 78 24.65 -0.64 -11.36
C GLN A 78 24.88 -0.60 -9.85
N ASP A 79 24.56 0.53 -9.21
CA ASP A 79 24.81 0.74 -7.78
C ASP A 79 23.52 1.00 -6.98
N ASN A 80 23.60 0.85 -5.66
CA ASN A 80 22.46 1.00 -4.76
C ASN A 80 22.00 2.46 -4.61
N VAL A 81 22.89 3.44 -4.75
CA VAL A 81 22.52 4.86 -4.63
C VAL A 81 21.61 5.25 -5.79
N SER A 82 21.98 4.87 -7.01
CA SER A 82 21.17 5.10 -8.21
C SER A 82 19.80 4.43 -8.13
N LYS A 83 19.72 3.22 -7.55
CA LYS A 83 18.45 2.51 -7.30
C LYS A 83 17.58 3.27 -6.29
N ILE A 84 18.17 3.73 -5.19
CA ILE A 84 17.46 4.50 -4.15
C ILE A 84 16.92 5.82 -4.70
N LEU A 85 17.72 6.55 -5.48
CA LEU A 85 17.30 7.81 -6.10
C LEU A 85 16.11 7.60 -7.04
N TYR A 86 16.18 6.59 -7.90
CA TYR A 86 15.06 6.23 -8.78
C TYR A 86 13.78 5.90 -8.02
N LEU A 87 13.88 5.09 -6.96
CA LEU A 87 12.71 4.74 -6.17
C LEU A 87 12.10 5.99 -5.53
N ARG A 88 12.92 6.89 -4.96
CA ARG A 88 12.45 8.16 -4.38
C ARG A 88 11.73 9.04 -5.40
N GLU A 89 12.30 9.20 -6.59
CA GLU A 89 11.68 9.98 -7.69
C GLU A 89 10.37 9.33 -8.17
N THR A 90 10.36 8.00 -8.27
CA THR A 90 9.19 7.25 -8.74
C THR A 90 8.01 7.38 -7.77
N VAL A 91 8.27 7.26 -6.46
CA VAL A 91 7.21 7.27 -5.46
C VAL A 91 6.87 8.67 -4.93
N ASP A 92 7.77 9.63 -5.09
CA ASP A 92 7.62 11.00 -4.57
C ASP A 92 7.27 11.00 -3.07
N PHE A 93 8.02 10.21 -2.30
CA PHE A 93 7.93 10.07 -0.85
C PHE A 93 9.30 10.26 -0.20
N ASN A 94 9.28 10.43 1.12
CA ASN A 94 10.47 10.32 1.95
C ASN A 94 11.10 8.92 1.83
N SER A 95 12.31 8.76 2.37
CA SER A 95 13.04 7.48 2.31
C SER A 95 12.34 6.31 2.99
N LYS A 96 11.31 6.54 3.80
CA LYS A 96 10.60 5.52 4.56
C LYS A 96 9.19 5.38 4.02
N ILE A 97 8.82 4.15 3.65
CA ILE A 97 7.57 3.80 2.98
C ILE A 97 7.04 2.48 3.51
N TYR A 98 5.74 2.23 3.31
CA TYR A 98 5.16 0.90 3.39
C TYR A 98 4.90 0.37 1.99
N ILE A 99 5.13 -0.93 1.77
CA ILE A 99 4.81 -1.60 0.50
C ILE A 99 3.87 -2.77 0.73
N ARG A 100 2.96 -3.03 -0.22
CA ARG A 100 2.12 -4.23 -0.22
C ARG A 100 1.62 -4.57 -1.62
N GLU A 101 1.28 -5.84 -1.82
CA GLU A 101 0.60 -6.34 -3.00
C GLU A 101 -0.73 -5.59 -3.20
N PHE A 102 -1.06 -5.36 -4.46
CA PHE A 102 -2.34 -4.81 -4.85
C PHE A 102 -2.91 -5.56 -6.04
N SER A 103 -4.17 -5.97 -5.96
CA SER A 103 -4.88 -6.50 -7.12
C SER A 103 -5.65 -5.37 -7.78
N VAL A 104 -5.28 -4.98 -9.00
CA VAL A 104 -6.03 -3.99 -9.78
C VAL A 104 -7.44 -4.50 -10.12
N ASP A 105 -7.56 -5.80 -10.36
CA ASP A 105 -8.83 -6.47 -10.60
C ASP A 105 -9.49 -6.87 -9.28
N LEU A 106 -10.82 -7.01 -9.28
CA LEU A 106 -11.60 -7.48 -8.12
C LEU A 106 -11.49 -9.01 -7.91
N ASN A 107 -10.72 -9.70 -8.76
CA ASN A 107 -10.46 -11.13 -8.64
C ASN A 107 -9.33 -11.39 -7.63
N PHE A 108 -9.69 -11.34 -6.34
CA PHE A 108 -8.80 -11.66 -5.24
C PHE A 108 -8.38 -13.14 -5.29
N LYS A 109 -7.16 -13.41 -5.76
CA LYS A 109 -6.60 -14.78 -5.79
C LYS A 109 -5.86 -15.15 -4.50
N ASN A 110 -5.30 -14.16 -3.80
CA ASN A 110 -4.44 -14.36 -2.63
C ASN A 110 -4.94 -13.62 -1.39
N LYS A 111 -4.55 -14.14 -0.22
CA LYS A 111 -4.67 -13.45 1.05
C LYS A 111 -3.57 -12.39 1.10
N PHE A 112 -3.93 -11.11 1.04
CA PHE A 112 -2.93 -10.04 1.09
C PHE A 112 -2.10 -10.15 2.36
N GLU A 113 -0.79 -10.16 2.19
CA GLU A 113 0.14 -10.04 3.29
C GLU A 113 0.06 -8.65 3.93
N LYS A 114 0.55 -8.54 5.16
CA LYS A 114 0.63 -7.25 5.84
C LYS A 114 1.58 -6.31 5.08
N PRO A 115 1.35 -4.99 5.11
CA PRO A 115 2.29 -4.03 4.56
C PRO A 115 3.68 -4.18 5.20
N ILE A 116 4.72 -4.11 4.38
CA ILE A 116 6.12 -4.21 4.79
C ILE A 116 6.69 -2.80 4.90
N PHE A 117 7.31 -2.49 6.04
CA PHE A 117 8.06 -1.25 6.22
C PHE A 117 9.41 -1.33 5.50
N VAL A 118 9.73 -0.31 4.71
CA VAL A 118 10.98 -0.19 3.96
C VAL A 118 11.62 1.16 4.25
N ASP A 119 12.87 1.15 4.72
CA ASP A 119 13.72 2.33 4.73
C ASP A 119 14.70 2.24 3.55
N LEU A 120 14.50 3.07 2.53
CA LEU A 120 15.38 3.16 1.35
C LEU A 120 16.81 3.59 1.72
N GLY A 121 17.07 4.11 2.92
CA GLY A 121 18.43 4.32 3.43
C GLY A 121 19.14 3.05 3.88
N SER A 122 18.42 1.94 4.04
CA SER A 122 18.93 0.64 4.48
C SER A 122 19.04 -0.32 3.29
N LEU A 123 20.25 -0.84 3.05
CA LEU A 123 20.49 -1.83 2.01
C LEU A 123 19.67 -3.11 2.23
N MET A 124 19.56 -3.55 3.48
CA MET A 124 18.73 -4.71 3.83
C MET A 124 17.26 -4.49 3.48
N SER A 125 16.73 -3.29 3.75
CA SER A 125 15.33 -2.98 3.43
C SER A 125 15.12 -2.88 1.92
N LEU A 126 16.10 -2.38 1.17
CA LEU A 126 16.06 -2.38 -0.29
C LEU A 126 16.01 -3.80 -0.86
N ASP A 127 16.86 -4.70 -0.36
CA ASP A 127 16.88 -6.10 -0.81
C ASP A 127 15.55 -6.82 -0.49
N VAL A 128 14.98 -6.57 0.70
CA VAL A 128 13.66 -7.08 1.08
C VAL A 128 12.57 -6.56 0.13
N MET A 129 12.58 -5.26 -0.18
CA MET A 129 11.64 -4.68 -1.13
C MET A 129 11.76 -5.32 -2.52
N ILE A 130 12.98 -5.43 -3.06
CA ILE A 130 13.22 -6.01 -4.38
C ILE A 130 12.79 -7.48 -4.41
N SER A 131 13.10 -8.25 -3.36
CA SER A 131 12.68 -9.64 -3.25
C SER A 131 11.16 -9.77 -3.16
N TYR A 132 10.48 -8.85 -2.47
CA TYR A 132 9.03 -8.84 -2.36
C TYR A 132 8.36 -8.57 -3.70
N ILE A 133 8.75 -7.48 -4.38
CA ILE A 133 8.07 -7.07 -5.62
C ILE A 133 8.29 -8.05 -6.78
N LYS A 134 9.33 -8.89 -6.75
CA LYS A 134 9.54 -9.97 -7.73
C LYS A 134 8.40 -10.99 -7.77
N ASN A 135 7.65 -11.13 -6.68
CA ASN A 135 6.63 -12.16 -6.53
C ASN A 135 5.19 -11.65 -6.71
N VAL A 136 5.01 -10.37 -7.04
CA VAL A 136 3.68 -9.73 -7.18
C VAL A 136 3.62 -8.95 -8.50
N ASP A 137 2.46 -8.86 -9.13
CA ASP A 137 2.31 -8.10 -10.40
C ASP A 137 2.23 -6.59 -10.15
N TRP A 138 1.43 -6.18 -9.18
CA TRP A 138 1.25 -4.79 -8.77
C TRP A 138 1.46 -4.64 -7.27
N PHE A 139 2.02 -3.50 -6.90
CA PHE A 139 2.23 -3.15 -5.51
C PHE A 139 1.91 -1.67 -5.26
N ILE A 140 1.39 -1.41 -4.07
CA ILE A 140 1.23 -0.05 -3.55
C ILE A 140 2.47 0.29 -2.74
N VAL A 141 2.94 1.52 -2.93
CA VAL A 141 3.80 2.24 -2.01
C VAL A 141 2.95 3.27 -1.28
N GLU A 142 2.97 3.22 0.04
CA GLU A 142 2.23 4.11 0.91
C GLU A 142 3.19 4.92 1.78
N GLU A 143 2.85 6.20 1.98
CA GLU A 143 3.63 7.04 2.89
C GLU A 143 3.57 6.55 4.33
N VAL A 144 4.64 6.77 5.08
CA VAL A 144 4.64 6.48 6.52
C VAL A 144 3.93 7.60 7.27
N TYR A 145 2.78 7.27 7.86
CA TYR A 145 2.03 8.14 8.77
C TYR A 145 1.51 7.34 9.98
N PRO A 146 1.52 7.90 11.21
CA PRO A 146 2.09 9.19 11.60
C PRO A 146 3.62 9.22 11.41
N LYS A 147 4.21 10.42 11.44
CA LYS A 147 5.68 10.56 11.40
C LYS A 147 6.29 9.82 12.60
N LEU A 148 7.26 8.96 12.33
CA LEU A 148 7.96 8.21 13.37
C LEU A 148 8.77 9.17 14.25
N ILE A 149 8.45 9.22 15.55
CA ILE A 149 9.19 9.99 16.55
C ILE A 149 10.27 9.09 17.15
N LYS A 150 11.52 9.57 17.16
CA LYS A 150 12.66 8.81 17.67
C LYS A 150 12.45 8.49 19.15
N ASN A 151 12.72 7.24 19.54
CA ASN A 151 12.57 6.73 20.91
C ASN A 151 11.12 6.76 21.44
N SER A 152 10.13 6.80 20.55
CA SER A 152 8.72 6.67 20.92
C SER A 152 8.17 5.32 20.45
N ASN A 153 7.17 4.83 21.16
CA ASN A 153 6.43 3.63 20.75
C ASN A 153 5.47 3.98 19.62
N LEU A 154 5.34 3.08 18.63
CA LEU A 154 4.22 3.12 17.70
C LEU A 154 2.97 2.63 18.44
N MET A 155 1.92 3.46 18.46
CA MET A 155 0.66 3.16 19.15
C MET A 155 -0.50 3.25 18.17
N GLU A 156 -1.44 2.33 18.30
CA GLU A 156 -2.71 2.31 17.58
C GLU A 156 -3.84 2.24 18.62
N TYR A 157 -4.82 3.13 18.49
CA TYR A 157 -5.98 3.19 19.38
C TYR A 157 -7.22 2.75 18.60
N ILE A 158 -7.99 1.84 19.18
CA ILE A 158 -9.33 1.49 18.69
C ILE A 158 -10.32 2.24 19.58
N VAL A 159 -11.05 3.18 18.99
CA VAL A 159 -12.09 3.96 19.67
C VAL A 159 -13.45 3.42 19.21
N GLU A 160 -14.22 2.88 20.14
CA GLU A 160 -15.62 2.52 19.92
C GLU A 160 -16.47 3.77 20.16
N SER A 161 -17.17 4.23 19.12
CA SER A 161 -17.97 5.46 19.10
C SER A 161 -19.45 5.18 18.92
#